data_AF-A0A9D0L735-F1
#
_entry.id   AF-A0A9D0L735-F1
#
_cell.length_a   1.000
_cell.length_b   1.000
_cell.length_c   1.000
_cell.angle_alpha   90.00
_cell.angle_beta   90.00
_cell.angle_gamma   90.00
#
_symmetry.space_group_name_H-M   'P 1'
#
loop_
_entity.id
_entity.type
_entity.pdbx_description
1 polymer ?
#
loop_
_entity_poly.entity_id
_entity_poly.type
_entity_poly.pdbx_seq_one_letter_code
_entity_poly.pdbx_strand_id
1 'polypeptide(L)'
;SIFGKFVGSAISAPIFEELTKGMAIWGMVVFLRREFDGVVDGIIYGTFVAIGFAATENIVYYARFHGNVGNIFILRGILTPWLHPLFTSMTGIGFGLGREHGSSWAKWVFPLMGYALGVFLHAWWNGIPQLFPEMGAVNLIFGILMAGTFFLLIVVLVYRKGKTIKKHLEDEVLIGTITQEEYYLITSYGGRLRARLSWRGKLGAEFVAAGARLALSKWHSARAMKGRKVTVSMDFILPLRNKLKSLREQMIVKRRR
;
A
#
# COMPACT_ATOMS: atom_id res chain seq x y z
N SER A 1 -5.20 1.90 38.94
CA SER A 1 -3.86 2.44 39.26
C SER A 1 -3.26 3.12 38.04
N ILE A 2 -2.25 3.98 38.21
CA ILE A 2 -1.46 4.56 37.10
C ILE A 2 -0.87 3.45 36.22
N PHE A 3 -0.36 2.40 36.87
CA PHE A 3 0.15 1.19 36.21
C PHE A 3 -0.89 0.53 35.29
N GLY A 4 -2.14 0.37 35.74
CA GLY A 4 -3.22 -0.20 34.90
C GLY A 4 -3.56 0.66 33.68
N LYS A 5 -3.48 1.99 33.79
CA LYS A 5 -3.69 2.91 32.64
C LYS A 5 -2.55 2.82 31.64
N PHE A 6 -1.31 2.69 32.11
CA PHE A 6 -0.14 2.51 31.26
C PHE A 6 -0.18 1.19 30.50
N VAL A 7 -0.36 0.05 31.21
CA VAL A 7 -0.46 -1.26 30.56
C VAL A 7 -1.60 -1.28 29.54
N GLY A 8 -2.76 -0.73 29.89
CA GLY A 8 -3.92 -0.68 29.00
C GLY A 8 -3.68 0.13 27.72
N SER A 9 -3.16 1.36 27.83
CA SER A 9 -3.08 2.30 26.70
C SER A 9 -1.77 2.28 25.92
N ALA A 10 -0.64 1.98 26.57
CA ALA A 10 0.67 1.99 25.95
C ALA A 10 1.13 0.61 25.47
N ILE A 11 0.51 -0.48 25.96
CA ILE A 11 0.93 -1.86 25.61
C ILE A 11 -0.24 -2.64 25.02
N SER A 12 -1.31 -2.85 25.79
CA SER A 12 -2.44 -3.68 25.37
C SER A 12 -3.16 -3.08 24.16
N ALA A 13 -3.47 -1.78 24.17
CA ALA A 13 -4.13 -1.13 23.04
C ALA A 13 -3.34 -1.28 21.72
N PRO A 14 -2.03 -0.92 21.63
CA PRO A 14 -1.24 -1.15 20.42
C PRO A 14 -1.27 -2.60 19.92
N ILE A 15 -1.15 -3.59 20.82
CA ILE A 15 -1.18 -5.01 20.46
C ILE A 15 -2.51 -5.38 19.78
N PHE A 16 -3.64 -5.05 20.42
CA PHE A 16 -4.97 -5.41 19.93
C PHE A 16 -5.37 -4.62 18.69
N GLU A 17 -5.04 -3.34 18.65
CA GLU A 17 -5.32 -2.49 17.50
C GLU A 17 -4.55 -2.93 16.26
N GLU A 18 -3.24 -3.11 16.37
CA GLU A 18 -2.43 -3.57 15.23
C GLU A 18 -2.76 -5.01 14.85
N LEU A 19 -3.23 -5.84 15.79
CA LEU A 19 -3.70 -7.19 15.47
C LEU A 19 -4.99 -7.13 14.65
N THR A 20 -5.95 -6.31 15.08
CA THR A 20 -7.23 -6.13 14.37
C THR A 20 -6.99 -5.59 12.96
N LYS A 21 -6.14 -4.58 12.82
CA LYS A 21 -5.71 -4.03 11.52
C LYS A 21 -4.95 -5.08 10.70
N GLY A 22 -4.04 -5.83 11.33
CA GLY A 22 -3.29 -6.91 10.71
C GLY A 22 -4.18 -8.04 10.18
N MET A 23 -5.24 -8.40 10.90
CA MET A 23 -6.25 -9.37 10.45
C MET A 23 -7.03 -8.88 9.23
N ALA A 24 -7.34 -7.58 9.17
CA ALA A 24 -7.95 -6.99 7.97
C ALA A 24 -7.01 -7.08 6.76
N ILE A 25 -5.72 -6.79 6.93
CA ILE A 25 -4.71 -6.96 5.87
C ILE A 25 -4.59 -8.44 5.47
N TRP A 26 -4.54 -9.36 6.44
CA TRP A 26 -4.51 -10.80 6.17
C TRP A 26 -5.73 -11.23 5.34
N GLY A 27 -6.92 -10.76 5.69
CA GLY A 27 -8.13 -10.95 4.89
C GLY A 27 -7.96 -10.46 3.45
N MET A 28 -7.39 -9.26 3.25
CA MET A 28 -7.08 -8.76 1.90
C MET A 28 -6.07 -9.66 1.17
N VAL A 29 -5.03 -10.16 1.83
CA VAL A 29 -4.09 -11.12 1.24
C VAL A 29 -4.79 -12.41 0.81
N VAL A 30 -5.74 -12.90 1.60
CA VAL A 30 -6.47 -14.15 1.34
C VAL A 30 -7.55 -13.99 0.26
N PHE A 31 -8.32 -12.91 0.27
CA PHE A 31 -9.47 -12.69 -0.62
C PHE A 31 -9.12 -11.88 -1.87
N LEU A 32 -8.13 -10.98 -1.81
CA LEU A 32 -7.67 -10.13 -2.91
C LEU A 32 -6.30 -10.57 -3.45
N ARG A 33 -6.07 -11.89 -3.50
CA ARG A 33 -4.79 -12.49 -3.94
C ARG A 33 -4.27 -12.03 -5.30
N ARG A 34 -5.11 -11.46 -6.17
CA ARG A 34 -4.74 -10.96 -7.50
C ARG A 34 -4.30 -9.49 -7.52
N GLU A 35 -4.58 -8.77 -6.44
CA GLU A 35 -4.30 -7.35 -6.26
C GLU A 35 -3.16 -7.12 -5.25
N PHE A 36 -3.01 -8.02 -4.28
CA PHE A 36 -1.90 -8.01 -3.34
C PHE A 36 -0.71 -8.77 -3.95
N ASP A 37 0.21 -8.08 -4.63
CA ASP A 37 1.31 -8.71 -5.36
C ASP A 37 2.70 -8.44 -4.78
N GLY A 38 2.87 -7.44 -3.91
CA GLY A 38 4.15 -7.17 -3.25
C GLY A 38 4.13 -6.12 -2.14
N VAL A 39 5.32 -5.61 -1.79
CA VAL A 39 5.54 -4.66 -0.69
C VAL A 39 4.76 -3.36 -0.87
N VAL A 40 4.72 -2.82 -2.09
CA VAL A 40 3.99 -1.58 -2.38
C VAL A 40 2.49 -1.76 -2.13
N ASP A 41 1.92 -2.90 -2.50
CA ASP A 41 0.50 -3.18 -2.28
C ASP A 41 0.24 -3.36 -0.78
N GLY A 42 1.14 -4.04 -0.08
CA GLY A 42 1.13 -4.14 1.39
C GLY A 42 1.09 -2.78 2.11
N ILE A 43 1.92 -1.82 1.67
CA ILE A 43 1.90 -0.45 2.20
C ILE A 43 0.57 0.25 1.90
N ILE A 44 0.05 0.12 0.68
CA ILE A 44 -1.22 0.74 0.28
C ILE A 44 -2.38 0.20 1.12
N TYR A 45 -2.52 -1.12 1.21
CA TYR A 45 -3.57 -1.75 2.00
C TYR A 45 -3.41 -1.46 3.50
N GLY A 46 -2.19 -1.52 4.04
CA GLY A 46 -1.92 -1.16 5.42
C GLY A 46 -2.30 0.29 5.73
N THR A 47 -1.97 1.22 4.83
CA THR A 47 -2.37 2.63 4.95
C THR A 47 -3.89 2.80 4.94
N PHE A 48 -4.61 2.16 4.01
CA PHE A 48 -6.07 2.26 3.96
C PHE A 48 -6.76 1.65 5.18
N VAL A 49 -6.28 0.49 5.65
CA VAL A 49 -6.79 -0.14 6.87
C VAL A 49 -6.56 0.78 8.07
N ALA A 50 -5.38 1.37 8.20
CA ALA A 50 -5.06 2.31 9.28
C ALA A 50 -5.94 3.56 9.25
N ILE A 51 -6.15 4.17 8.08
CA ILE A 51 -7.01 5.35 7.92
C ILE A 51 -8.46 5.00 8.28
N GLY A 52 -8.97 3.86 7.80
CA GLY A 52 -10.33 3.42 8.13
C GLY A 52 -10.52 3.12 9.62
N PHE A 53 -9.49 2.53 10.26
CA PHE A 53 -9.49 2.30 11.69
C PHE A 53 -9.47 3.62 12.47
N ALA A 54 -8.55 4.54 12.15
CA ALA A 54 -8.45 5.84 12.79
C ALA A 54 -9.74 6.67 12.61
N ALA A 55 -10.38 6.59 11.44
CA ALA A 55 -11.68 7.23 11.22
C ALA A 55 -12.76 6.65 12.14
N THR A 56 -12.81 5.33 12.30
CA THR A 56 -13.76 4.65 13.20
C THR A 56 -13.50 5.04 14.66
N GLU A 57 -12.24 5.04 15.08
CA GLU A 57 -11.83 5.44 16.43
C GLU A 57 -12.23 6.89 16.72
N ASN A 58 -11.98 7.80 15.78
CA ASN A 58 -12.34 9.21 15.89
C ASN A 58 -13.87 9.39 16.02
N ILE A 59 -14.68 8.70 15.21
CA ILE A 59 -16.15 8.76 15.28
C ILE A 59 -16.64 8.28 16.66
N VAL A 60 -16.16 7.12 17.13
CA VAL A 60 -16.54 6.56 18.43
C VAL A 60 -16.11 7.47 19.57
N TYR A 61 -14.93 8.09 19.47
CA TYR A 61 -14.45 9.06 20.45
C TYR A 61 -15.33 10.31 20.50
N TYR A 62 -15.66 10.91 19.35
CA TYR A 62 -16.51 12.10 19.29
C TYR A 62 -17.94 11.83 19.76
N ALA A 63 -18.49 10.65 19.48
CA ALA A 63 -19.80 10.24 19.99
C ALA A 63 -19.86 10.13 21.52
N ARG A 64 -18.71 10.00 22.21
CA ARG A 64 -18.61 9.86 23.67
C ARG A 64 -18.28 11.18 24.39
N PHE A 65 -17.78 12.20 23.69
CA PHE A 65 -17.35 13.47 24.27
C PHE A 65 -18.14 14.65 23.67
N HIS A 66 -19.22 15.05 24.35
CA HIS A 66 -20.12 16.13 23.94
C HIS A 66 -19.58 17.56 24.21
N GLY A 67 -18.29 17.76 24.52
CA GLY A 67 -17.78 19.08 24.90
C GLY A 67 -16.26 19.26 24.81
N ASN A 68 -15.87 20.43 24.30
CA ASN A 68 -14.52 20.97 24.11
C ASN A 68 -13.61 20.23 23.11
N VAL A 69 -14.01 20.28 21.84
CA VAL A 69 -13.41 19.53 20.73
C VAL A 69 -12.14 20.19 20.18
N GLY A 70 -11.96 21.52 20.30
CA GLY A 70 -10.97 22.30 19.52
C GLY A 70 -9.49 21.93 19.68
N ASN A 71 -8.96 21.95 20.91
CA ASN A 71 -7.52 21.69 21.13
C ASN A 71 -7.16 20.19 21.08
N ILE A 72 -8.10 19.31 21.42
CA ILE A 72 -7.93 17.86 21.26
C ILE A 72 -8.06 17.46 19.78
N PHE A 73 -8.84 18.19 18.98
CA PHE A 73 -9.03 17.96 17.54
C PHE A 73 -7.76 18.20 16.71
N ILE A 74 -6.94 19.20 17.03
CA ILE A 74 -5.72 19.47 16.25
C ILE A 74 -4.62 18.44 16.56
N LEU A 75 -4.33 18.21 17.84
CA LEU A 75 -3.31 17.24 18.25
C LEU A 75 -3.72 15.79 17.91
N ARG A 76 -5.00 15.44 18.11
CA ARG A 76 -5.49 14.06 17.92
C ARG A 76 -6.07 13.78 16.53
N GLY A 77 -6.66 14.78 15.88
CA GLY A 77 -7.32 14.67 14.58
C GLY A 77 -6.46 15.05 13.38
N ILE A 78 -5.32 15.72 13.57
CA ILE A 78 -4.42 16.11 12.46
C ILE A 78 -3.05 15.43 12.52
N LEU A 79 -2.47 15.13 13.69
CA LEU A 79 -1.11 14.55 13.77
C LEU A 79 -1.10 13.02 13.96
N THR A 80 -1.82 12.49 14.94
CA THR A 80 -1.91 11.03 15.21
C THR A 80 -2.43 10.19 14.04
N PRO A 81 -3.40 10.63 13.20
CA PRO A 81 -3.93 9.80 12.11
C PRO A 81 -2.90 9.42 11.05
N TRP A 82 -1.78 10.15 10.94
CA TRP A 82 -0.74 9.88 9.95
C TRP A 82 0.33 8.90 10.42
N LEU A 83 0.40 8.61 11.72
CA LEU A 83 1.30 7.60 12.28
C LEU A 83 0.71 6.18 12.23
N HIS A 84 -0.61 6.03 12.34
CA HIS A 84 -1.25 4.72 12.17
C HIS A 84 -0.92 4.08 10.80
N PRO A 85 -0.97 4.81 9.66
CA PRO A 85 -0.49 4.30 8.38
C PRO A 85 0.92 3.75 8.42
N LEU A 86 1.86 4.43 9.09
CA LEU A 86 3.23 3.95 9.25
C LEU A 86 3.25 2.62 10.01
N PHE A 87 2.63 2.55 11.19
CA PHE A 87 2.67 1.36 12.05
C PHE A 87 2.05 0.15 11.37
N THR A 88 0.82 0.30 10.88
CA THR A 88 0.07 -0.79 10.25
C THR A 88 0.68 -1.19 8.91
N SER A 89 1.34 -0.27 8.20
CA SER A 89 2.08 -0.62 6.99
C SER A 89 3.29 -1.49 7.27
N MET A 90 3.84 -1.56 8.49
CA MET A 90 4.89 -2.53 8.81
C MET A 90 4.37 -3.96 8.65
N THR A 91 3.15 -4.24 9.14
CA THR A 91 2.45 -5.53 8.91
C THR A 91 2.21 -5.76 7.42
N GLY A 92 1.75 -4.74 6.70
CA GLY A 92 1.54 -4.80 5.25
C GLY A 92 2.81 -5.11 4.46
N ILE A 93 3.93 -4.47 4.80
CA ILE A 93 5.27 -4.73 4.25
C ILE A 93 5.67 -6.18 4.55
N GLY A 94 5.42 -6.67 5.76
CA GLY A 94 5.67 -8.06 6.13
C GLY A 94 4.94 -9.07 5.23
N PHE A 95 3.65 -8.85 4.96
CA PHE A 95 2.90 -9.64 3.98
C PHE A 95 3.45 -9.51 2.56
N GLY A 96 3.85 -8.32 2.14
CA GLY A 96 4.47 -8.08 0.85
C GLY A 96 5.77 -8.85 0.67
N LEU A 97 6.68 -8.78 1.65
CA LEU A 97 7.95 -9.50 1.66
C LEU A 97 7.74 -11.02 1.69
N GLY A 98 6.79 -11.49 2.50
CA GLY A 98 6.38 -12.91 2.55
C GLY A 98 5.94 -13.43 1.19
N ARG A 99 5.24 -12.60 0.42
CA ARG A 99 4.80 -12.95 -0.93
C ARG A 99 5.93 -12.90 -1.96
N GLU A 100 6.74 -11.85 -1.94
CA GLU A 100 7.84 -11.66 -2.90
C GLU A 100 8.97 -12.69 -2.72
N HIS A 101 9.21 -13.17 -1.49
CA HIS A 101 10.29 -14.12 -1.25
C HIS A 101 10.03 -15.51 -1.86
N GLY A 102 8.77 -15.94 -1.95
CA GLY A 102 8.37 -17.21 -2.55
C GLY A 102 8.44 -18.45 -1.64
N SER A 103 9.23 -18.41 -0.56
CA SER A 103 9.35 -19.51 0.40
C SER A 103 8.12 -19.63 1.32
N SER A 104 7.68 -20.85 1.64
CA SER A 104 6.51 -21.06 2.51
C SER A 104 6.70 -20.53 3.94
N TRP A 105 7.90 -20.59 4.50
CA TRP A 105 8.21 -20.05 5.83
C TRP A 105 8.10 -18.52 5.87
N ALA A 106 8.49 -17.86 4.78
CA ALA A 106 8.55 -16.40 4.67
C ALA A 106 7.17 -15.75 4.75
N LYS A 107 6.13 -16.48 4.33
CA LYS A 107 4.72 -16.08 4.40
C LYS A 107 4.20 -15.92 5.83
N TRP A 108 4.92 -16.43 6.82
CA TRP A 108 4.57 -16.33 8.24
C TRP A 108 5.54 -15.45 9.01
N VAL A 109 6.85 -15.63 8.77
CA VAL A 109 7.89 -14.89 9.50
C VAL A 109 7.85 -13.39 9.18
N PHE A 110 7.78 -13.00 7.90
CA PHE A 110 7.80 -11.58 7.56
C PHE A 110 6.56 -10.82 8.06
N PRO A 111 5.32 -11.34 7.93
CA PRO A 111 4.16 -10.70 8.55
C PRO A 111 4.28 -10.57 10.07
N LEU A 112 4.80 -11.59 10.76
CA LEU A 112 4.97 -11.55 12.20
C LEU A 112 6.00 -10.51 12.62
N MET A 113 7.12 -10.41 11.90
CA MET A 113 8.12 -9.36 12.13
C MET A 113 7.55 -7.96 11.85
N GLY A 114 6.78 -7.81 10.78
CA GLY A 114 6.11 -6.56 10.43
C GLY A 114 5.10 -6.13 11.52
N TYR A 115 4.31 -7.09 12.01
CA TYR A 115 3.38 -6.89 13.12
C TYR A 115 4.11 -6.47 14.41
N ALA A 116 5.15 -7.21 14.79
CA ALA A 116 5.94 -6.90 16.00
C ALA A 116 6.56 -5.50 15.92
N LEU A 117 7.07 -5.11 14.75
CA LEU A 117 7.60 -3.77 14.53
C LEU A 117 6.50 -2.70 14.59
N GLY A 118 5.34 -2.94 13.98
CA GLY A 118 4.19 -2.03 14.04
C GLY A 118 3.71 -1.81 15.48
N VAL A 119 3.55 -2.89 16.25
CA VAL A 119 3.20 -2.84 17.68
C VAL A 119 4.25 -2.08 18.47
N PHE A 120 5.54 -2.35 18.24
CA PHE A 120 6.62 -1.66 18.95
C PHE A 120 6.59 -0.15 18.69
N LEU A 121 6.48 0.28 17.43
CA LEU A 121 6.43 1.69 17.09
C LEU A 121 5.19 2.39 17.66
N HIS A 122 4.04 1.71 17.66
CA HIS A 122 2.81 2.24 18.23
C HIS A 122 2.87 2.31 19.76
N ALA A 123 3.39 1.26 20.42
CA ALA A 123 3.62 1.25 21.87
C ALA A 123 4.64 2.31 22.29
N TRP A 124 5.69 2.52 21.50
CA TRP A 124 6.65 3.61 21.70
C TRP A 124 5.95 4.96 21.67
N TRP A 125 5.17 5.22 20.62
CA TRP A 125 4.44 6.49 20.46
C TRP A 125 3.49 6.78 21.63
N ASN A 126 2.76 5.75 22.09
CA ASN A 126 1.81 5.89 23.21
C ASN A 126 2.51 5.93 24.58
N GLY A 127 3.62 5.21 24.73
CA GLY A 127 4.27 4.97 26.02
C GLY A 127 5.24 6.06 26.44
N ILE A 128 6.02 6.62 25.52
CA ILE A 128 7.06 7.61 25.87
C ILE A 128 6.48 8.84 26.59
N PRO A 129 5.41 9.51 26.13
CA PRO A 129 4.85 10.65 26.84
C PRO A 129 4.20 10.30 28.19
N GLN A 130 3.86 9.02 28.41
CA GLN A 130 3.27 8.56 29.68
C GLN A 130 4.34 8.23 30.73
N LEU A 131 5.47 7.67 30.30
CA LEU A 131 6.61 7.35 31.16
C LEU A 131 7.48 8.56 31.45
N PHE A 132 7.64 9.42 30.44
CA PHE A 132 8.52 10.59 30.45
C PHE A 132 7.75 11.81 29.90
N PRO A 133 6.88 12.45 30.71
CA PRO A 133 6.07 13.58 30.26
C PRO A 133 6.88 14.72 29.63
N GLU A 134 8.08 14.97 30.15
CA GLU A 134 9.06 15.94 29.63
C GLU A 134 9.55 15.61 28.21
N MET A 135 9.50 14.34 27.80
CA MET A 135 9.88 13.89 26.46
C MET A 135 8.75 14.04 25.43
N GLY A 136 7.58 14.56 25.81
CA GLY A 136 6.42 14.67 24.91
C GLY A 136 6.72 15.46 23.62
N ALA A 137 7.44 16.59 23.73
CA ALA A 137 7.82 17.39 22.56
C ALA A 137 8.84 16.67 21.67
N VAL A 138 9.82 15.98 22.27
CA VAL A 138 10.81 15.17 21.54
C VAL A 138 10.12 14.02 20.81
N ASN A 139 9.23 13.29 21.50
CA ASN A 139 8.45 12.21 20.91
C ASN A 139 7.63 12.70 19.71
N LEU A 140 7.00 13.88 19.82
CA LEU A 140 6.26 14.51 18.71
C LEU A 140 7.14 14.79 17.50
N ILE A 141 8.33 15.38 17.70
CA ILE A 141 9.29 15.64 16.62
C ILE A 141 9.71 14.33 15.94
N PHE A 142 10.03 13.29 16.72
CA PHE A 142 10.34 11.96 16.19
C PHE A 142 9.18 11.38 15.38
N GLY A 143 7.94 11.48 15.87
CA GLY A 143 6.76 11.02 15.13
C GLY A 143 6.58 11.75 13.80
N ILE A 144 6.76 13.08 13.76
CA ILE A 144 6.70 13.87 12.52
C ILE A 144 7.79 13.42 11.54
N LEU A 145 9.02 13.22 12.01
CA LEU A 145 10.14 12.75 11.17
C LEU A 145 9.91 11.34 10.63
N MET A 146 9.38 10.44 11.47
CA MET A 146 9.02 9.08 11.07
C MET A 146 7.92 9.08 10.01
N ALA A 147 6.84 9.82 10.23
CA ALA A 147 5.76 9.98 9.27
C ALA A 147 6.27 10.60 7.96
N GLY A 148 7.00 11.70 8.04
CA GLY A 148 7.59 12.38 6.88
C GLY A 148 8.50 11.47 6.06
N THR A 149 9.36 10.70 6.73
CA THR A 149 10.24 9.72 6.08
C THR A 149 9.44 8.59 5.43
N PHE A 150 8.39 8.11 6.08
CA PHE A 150 7.52 7.09 5.52
C PHE A 150 6.74 7.59 4.29
N PHE A 151 6.17 8.79 4.32
CA PHE A 151 5.53 9.39 3.15
C PHE A 151 6.53 9.63 2.02
N LEU A 152 7.74 10.10 2.33
CA LEU A 152 8.81 10.25 1.35
C LEU A 152 9.16 8.89 0.71
N LEU A 153 9.29 7.83 1.51
CA LEU A 153 9.53 6.48 1.00
C LEU A 153 8.40 6.01 0.07
N ILE A 154 7.13 6.25 0.43
CA ILE A 154 5.99 5.95 -0.45
C ILE A 154 6.11 6.70 -1.77
N VAL A 155 6.33 8.01 -1.73
CA VAL A 155 6.45 8.86 -2.93
C VAL A 155 7.59 8.36 -3.82
N VAL A 156 8.75 8.05 -3.23
CA VAL A 156 9.91 7.51 -3.96
C VAL A 156 9.59 6.15 -4.58
N LEU A 157 8.96 5.23 -3.84
CA LEU A 157 8.59 3.90 -4.35
C LEU A 157 7.58 3.99 -5.50
N VAL A 158 6.55 4.83 -5.36
CA VAL A 158 5.53 5.05 -6.39
C VAL A 158 6.15 5.70 -7.63
N TYR A 159 7.00 6.70 -7.46
CA TYR A 159 7.71 7.36 -8.56
C TYR A 159 8.63 6.38 -9.30
N ARG A 160 9.41 5.58 -8.58
CA ARG A 160 10.28 4.55 -9.16
C ARG A 160 9.48 3.50 -9.92
N LYS A 161 8.37 3.01 -9.36
CA LYS A 161 7.46 2.06 -10.03
C LYS A 161 6.91 2.66 -11.33
N GLY A 162 6.48 3.93 -11.31
CA GLY A 162 6.03 4.66 -12.50
C GLY A 162 7.11 4.78 -13.58
N LYS A 163 8.33 5.17 -13.19
CA LYS A 163 9.48 5.27 -14.11
C LYS A 163 9.84 3.92 -14.73
N THR A 164 9.79 2.84 -13.96
CA THR A 164 10.01 1.47 -14.46
C THR A 164 8.96 1.06 -15.48
N ILE A 165 7.67 1.31 -15.19
CA ILE A 165 6.57 0.99 -16.11
C ILE A 165 6.74 1.75 -17.42
N LYS A 166 7.05 3.05 -17.34
CA LYS A 166 7.29 3.91 -18.51
C LYS A 166 8.37 3.31 -19.41
N LYS A 167 9.56 3.06 -18.85
CA LYS A 167 10.71 2.54 -19.59
C LYS A 167 10.45 1.19 -20.29
N HIS A 168 9.67 0.29 -19.69
CA HIS A 168 9.45 -1.05 -20.26
C HIS A 168 8.22 -1.14 -21.17
N LEU A 169 7.52 -0.02 -21.40
CA LEU A 169 6.43 0.08 -22.37
C LEU A 169 6.80 0.91 -23.61
N GLU A 170 7.92 1.63 -23.60
CA GLU A 170 8.36 2.45 -24.74
C GLU A 170 8.49 1.62 -26.03
N ASP A 171 9.06 0.42 -25.94
CA ASP A 171 9.18 -0.49 -27.07
C ASP A 171 7.84 -1.11 -27.51
N GLU A 172 6.86 -1.26 -26.61
CA GLU A 172 5.50 -1.72 -26.98
C GLU A 172 4.76 -0.72 -27.87
N VAL A 173 5.09 0.58 -27.74
CA VAL A 173 4.59 1.62 -28.63
C VAL A 173 5.26 1.52 -29.99
N LEU A 174 6.59 1.33 -30.02
CA LEU A 174 7.36 1.24 -31.26
C LEU A 174 6.95 0.05 -32.13
N ILE A 175 6.67 -1.11 -31.51
CA ILE A 175 6.21 -2.31 -32.23
C ILE A 175 4.70 -2.32 -32.50
N GLY A 176 3.97 -1.26 -32.14
CA GLY A 176 2.54 -1.10 -32.39
C GLY A 176 1.62 -1.98 -31.53
N THR A 177 2.12 -2.57 -30.44
CA THR A 177 1.28 -3.34 -29.52
C THR A 177 0.30 -2.42 -28.78
N ILE A 178 0.74 -1.23 -28.37
CA ILE A 178 -0.09 -0.19 -27.74
C ILE A 178 0.04 1.15 -28.45
N THR A 179 -1.01 1.97 -28.44
CA THR A 179 -0.97 3.32 -29.00
C THR A 179 -0.30 4.31 -28.04
N GLN A 180 0.07 5.50 -28.52
CA GLN A 180 0.57 6.57 -27.66
C GLN A 180 -0.46 7.00 -26.60
N GLU A 181 -1.74 7.07 -26.95
CA GLU A 181 -2.82 7.39 -26.00
C GLU A 181 -2.91 6.33 -24.89
N GLU A 182 -2.86 5.04 -25.26
CA GLU A 182 -2.88 3.92 -24.33
C GLU A 182 -1.64 3.89 -23.43
N TYR A 183 -0.48 4.23 -23.98
CA TYR A 183 0.75 4.39 -23.23
C TYR A 183 0.64 5.49 -22.15
N TYR A 184 0.10 6.66 -22.48
CA TYR A 184 -0.16 7.72 -21.49
C TYR A 184 -1.19 7.30 -20.44
N LEU A 185 -2.23 6.55 -20.84
CA LEU A 185 -3.23 6.01 -19.92
C LEU A 185 -2.62 5.02 -18.90
N ILE A 186 -1.72 4.14 -19.35
CA ILE A 186 -1.07 3.16 -18.47
C ILE A 186 -0.04 3.83 -17.55
N THR A 187 0.78 4.73 -18.09
CA THR A 187 1.95 5.26 -17.38
C THR A 187 1.61 6.37 -16.38
N SER A 188 0.66 7.24 -16.70
CA SER A 188 0.32 8.41 -15.88
C SER A 188 -0.66 8.08 -14.74
N TYR A 189 -0.49 8.73 -13.58
CA TYR A 189 -1.39 8.55 -12.44
C TYR A 189 -2.84 8.93 -12.79
N GLY A 190 -3.03 10.11 -13.39
CA GLY A 190 -4.33 10.57 -13.88
C GLY A 190 -4.93 9.66 -14.94
N GLY A 191 -4.12 9.08 -15.83
CA GLY A 191 -4.56 8.11 -16.82
C GLY A 191 -5.14 6.82 -16.22
N ARG A 192 -4.49 6.27 -15.19
CA ARG A 192 -4.98 5.06 -14.49
C ARG A 192 -6.28 5.34 -13.73
N LEU A 193 -6.39 6.51 -13.10
CA LEU A 193 -7.62 6.92 -12.42
C LEU A 193 -8.76 7.15 -13.42
N ARG A 194 -8.47 7.83 -14.54
CA ARG A 194 -9.42 8.04 -15.65
C ARG A 194 -9.89 6.71 -16.24
N ALA A 195 -9.00 5.75 -16.44
CA ALA A 195 -9.35 4.40 -16.91
C ALA A 195 -10.28 3.64 -15.96
N ARG A 196 -10.20 3.90 -14.65
CA ARG A 196 -11.11 3.30 -13.66
C ARG A 196 -12.47 4.00 -13.60
N LEU A 197 -12.50 5.32 -13.72
CA LEU A 197 -13.70 6.11 -13.47
C LEU A 197 -14.53 6.44 -14.71
N SER A 198 -13.89 6.65 -15.87
CA SER A 198 -14.59 7.22 -17.03
C SER A 198 -14.19 6.62 -18.38
N TRP A 199 -12.94 6.22 -18.57
CA TRP A 199 -12.48 5.67 -19.84
C TRP A 199 -12.80 4.18 -19.93
N ARG A 200 -13.89 3.87 -20.67
CA ARG A 200 -14.30 2.51 -21.05
C ARG A 200 -14.63 1.57 -19.86
N GLY A 201 -14.76 2.13 -18.66
CA GLY A 201 -15.19 1.46 -17.43
C GLY A 201 -14.29 0.30 -17.04
N LYS A 202 -14.90 -0.81 -16.59
CA LYS A 202 -14.17 -2.01 -16.13
C LYS A 202 -13.13 -2.52 -17.14
N LEU A 203 -13.44 -2.52 -18.42
CA LEU A 203 -12.52 -2.97 -19.47
C LEU A 203 -11.28 -2.06 -19.58
N GLY A 204 -11.47 -0.74 -19.40
CA GLY A 204 -10.37 0.22 -19.39
C GLY A 204 -9.46 0.04 -18.18
N ALA A 205 -10.04 -0.20 -17.01
CA ALA A 205 -9.29 -0.55 -15.80
C ALA A 205 -8.48 -1.84 -15.96
N GLU A 206 -9.08 -2.89 -16.54
CA GLU A 206 -8.41 -4.16 -16.86
C GLU A 206 -7.28 -3.96 -17.88
N PHE A 207 -7.49 -3.12 -18.89
CA PHE A 207 -6.47 -2.81 -19.90
C PHE A 207 -5.26 -2.12 -19.28
N VAL A 208 -5.49 -1.10 -18.45
CA VAL A 208 -4.43 -0.40 -17.74
C VAL A 208 -3.67 -1.35 -16.79
N ALA A 209 -4.39 -2.21 -16.08
CA ALA A 209 -3.78 -3.21 -15.20
C ALA A 209 -2.92 -4.21 -15.99
N ALA A 210 -3.41 -4.71 -17.13
CA ALA A 210 -2.66 -5.62 -18.00
C ALA A 210 -1.40 -4.95 -18.56
N GLY A 211 -1.48 -3.67 -18.97
CA GLY A 211 -0.34 -2.90 -19.46
C GLY A 211 0.73 -2.69 -18.40
N ALA A 212 0.34 -2.35 -17.17
CA ALA A 212 1.27 -2.25 -16.05
C ALA A 212 1.92 -3.61 -15.71
N ARG A 213 1.15 -4.71 -15.72
CA ARG A 213 1.68 -6.08 -15.53
C ARG A 213 2.66 -6.48 -16.63
N LEU A 214 2.41 -6.10 -17.88
CA LEU A 214 3.32 -6.34 -19.00
C LEU A 214 4.67 -5.66 -18.77
N ALA A 215 4.62 -4.36 -18.41
CA ALA A 215 5.82 -3.59 -18.12
C ALA A 215 6.65 -4.19 -16.97
N LEU A 216 5.99 -4.59 -15.88
CA LEU A 216 6.64 -5.22 -14.74
C LEU A 216 7.21 -6.60 -15.10
N SER A 217 6.49 -7.42 -15.86
CA SER A 217 6.96 -8.73 -16.32
C SER A 217 8.23 -8.61 -17.17
N LYS A 218 8.30 -7.60 -18.03
CA LYS A 218 9.50 -7.27 -18.82
C LYS A 218 10.65 -6.79 -17.95
N TRP A 219 10.38 -5.95 -16.96
CA TRP A 219 11.40 -5.52 -15.99
C TRP A 219 11.98 -6.69 -15.20
N HIS A 220 11.14 -7.60 -14.69
CA HIS A 220 11.58 -8.81 -13.99
C HIS A 220 12.44 -9.70 -14.89
N SER A 221 12.01 -9.91 -16.14
CA SER A 221 12.75 -10.71 -17.13
C SER A 221 14.11 -10.08 -17.45
N ALA A 222 14.16 -8.76 -17.70
CA ALA A 222 15.40 -8.04 -17.97
C ALA A 222 16.38 -8.07 -16.79
N ARG A 223 15.85 -7.99 -15.56
CA ARG A 223 16.67 -8.05 -14.33
C ARG A 223 17.23 -9.46 -14.10
N ALA A 224 16.48 -10.51 -14.41
CA ALA A 224 16.94 -11.87 -14.26
C ALA A 224 17.94 -12.31 -15.33
N MET A 225 17.76 -11.85 -16.57
CA MET A 225 18.75 -12.03 -17.64
C MET A 225 20.11 -11.43 -17.26
N LYS A 226 20.14 -10.24 -16.64
CA LYS A 226 21.38 -9.64 -16.10
C LYS A 226 22.01 -10.48 -14.98
N GLY A 227 21.20 -11.19 -14.20
CA GLY A 227 21.65 -12.09 -13.15
C GLY A 227 21.88 -13.53 -13.59
N ARG A 228 21.78 -13.85 -14.89
CA ARG A 228 21.82 -15.21 -15.46
C ARG A 228 20.82 -16.18 -14.79
N LYS A 229 19.64 -15.70 -14.39
CA LYS A 229 18.56 -16.50 -13.81
C LYS A 229 17.39 -16.60 -14.79
N VAL A 230 16.75 -17.77 -14.86
CA VAL A 230 15.51 -17.98 -15.62
C VAL A 230 14.33 -17.43 -14.82
N THR A 231 13.41 -16.70 -15.45
CA THR A 231 12.18 -16.19 -14.80
C THR A 231 10.93 -16.58 -15.53
N VAL A 232 9.96 -17.09 -14.77
CA VAL A 232 8.56 -17.32 -15.18
C VAL A 232 7.89 -16.04 -15.71
N SER A 233 8.37 -14.87 -15.30
CA SER A 233 7.88 -13.57 -15.79
C SER A 233 8.00 -13.39 -17.31
N MET A 234 8.92 -14.09 -17.98
CA MET A 234 9.08 -14.01 -19.43
C MET A 234 7.91 -14.67 -20.16
N ASP A 235 7.37 -15.76 -19.60
CA ASP A 235 6.27 -16.53 -20.18
C ASP A 235 4.95 -15.74 -20.19
N PHE A 236 4.83 -14.73 -19.33
CA PHE A 236 3.65 -13.87 -19.26
C PHE A 236 3.64 -12.74 -20.29
N ILE A 237 4.76 -12.44 -20.95
CA ILE A 237 4.85 -11.30 -21.89
C ILE A 237 3.88 -11.47 -23.06
N LEU A 238 3.91 -12.62 -23.75
CA LEU A 238 3.04 -12.89 -24.90
C LEU A 238 1.55 -12.96 -24.52
N PRO A 239 1.13 -13.70 -23.47
CA PRO A 239 -0.24 -13.68 -22.98
C PRO A 239 -0.76 -12.28 -22.65
N LEU A 240 0.06 -11.43 -22.03
CA LEU A 240 -0.33 -10.06 -21.66
C LEU A 240 -0.49 -9.17 -22.90
N ARG A 241 0.38 -9.29 -23.92
CA ARG A 241 0.20 -8.60 -25.21
C ARG A 241 -1.11 -9.01 -25.90
N ASN A 242 -1.41 -10.31 -25.92
CA ASN A 242 -2.67 -10.82 -26.48
C ASN A 242 -3.89 -10.34 -25.69
N LYS A 243 -3.78 -10.29 -24.36
CA LYS A 243 -4.85 -9.76 -23.50
C LYS A 243 -5.12 -8.28 -23.77
N LEU A 244 -4.09 -7.46 -23.99
CA LEU A 244 -4.25 -6.06 -24.37
C LEU A 244 -5.01 -5.92 -25.70
N LYS A 245 -4.66 -6.71 -26.72
CA LYS A 245 -5.37 -6.73 -28.01
C LYS A 245 -6.84 -7.11 -27.84
N SER A 246 -7.12 -8.22 -27.14
CA SER A 246 -8.49 -8.67 -26.87
C SER A 246 -9.32 -7.64 -26.11
N LEU A 247 -8.75 -7.00 -25.08
CA LEU A 247 -9.44 -5.94 -24.35
C LEU A 247 -9.73 -4.73 -25.24
N ARG A 248 -8.80 -4.35 -26.13
CA ARG A 248 -9.02 -3.28 -27.11
C ARG A 248 -10.20 -3.59 -28.03
N GLU A 249 -10.27 -4.81 -28.55
CA GLU A 249 -11.37 -5.26 -29.42
C GLU A 249 -12.71 -5.25 -28.68
N GLN A 250 -12.78 -5.80 -27.46
CA GLN A 250 -14.00 -5.79 -26.65
C GLN A 250 -14.50 -4.37 -26.38
N MET A 251 -13.57 -3.44 -26.12
CA MET A 251 -13.90 -2.05 -25.92
C MET A 251 -14.42 -1.36 -27.20
N ILE A 252 -13.92 -1.73 -28.38
CA ILE A 252 -14.43 -1.23 -29.67
C ILE A 252 -15.85 -1.75 -29.92
N VAL A 253 -16.09 -3.04 -29.67
CA VAL A 253 -17.41 -3.66 -29.83
C VAL A 253 -18.44 -3.02 -28.91
N LYS A 254 -18.08 -2.79 -27.64
CA LYS A 254 -18.96 -2.14 -26.66
C LYS A 254 -19.33 -0.70 -27.05
N ARG A 255 -18.46 0.02 -27.76
CA ARG A 255 -18.75 1.40 -28.25
C ARG A 255 -19.77 1.42 -29.40
N ARG A 256 -19.91 0.31 -30.14
CA ARG A 256 -20.82 0.21 -31.30
C ARG A 256 -22.23 -0.26 -30.92
N ARG A 257 -22.44 -0.69 -29.67
CA ARG A 257 -23.74 -1.05 -29.11
C ARG A 257 -24.23 0.10 -28.24
#